data_AF-A4G5I0-F1
#
_entry.id   AF-A4G5I0-F1
#
_cell.length_a   1.000
_cell.length_b   1.000
_cell.length_c   1.000
_cell.angle_alpha   90.00
_cell.angle_beta   90.00
_cell.angle_gamma   90.00
#
_symmetry.space_group_name_H-M   'P 1'
#
loop_
_entity.id
_entity.type
_entity.pdbx_description
1 polymer ?
#
loop_
_entity_poly.entity_id
_entity_poly.type
_entity_poly.pdbx_seq_one_letter_code
_entity_poly.pdbx_strand_id
1 'polypeptide(L)'
;MWTLIGSGVMAAYGYSVVATLAPQLFPPSFLEHGRIGVYYEAATAIISLTLLGQILELKARSQTSAAIKSLLGLAPKTARRISADGAEEDVPLSHVHIGDALRVRPGENAGRWCRDRRRKRR
;
A
#
# COMPACT_ATOMS: atom_id res chain seq x y z
N MET A 1 -13.25 -6.78 12.05
CA MET A 1 -12.13 -7.71 12.32
C MET A 1 -11.47 -7.42 13.66
N TRP A 2 -11.00 -6.18 13.88
CA TRP A 2 -10.30 -5.78 15.12
C TRP A 2 -11.06 -5.96 16.42
N THR A 3 -12.38 -5.77 16.41
CA THR A 3 -13.22 -5.90 17.61
C THR A 3 -13.19 -7.32 18.18
N LEU A 4 -13.37 -8.35 17.33
CA LEU A 4 -13.37 -9.75 17.76
C LEU A 4 -11.99 -10.20 18.25
N ILE A 5 -10.94 -9.85 17.50
CA ILE A 5 -9.56 -10.18 17.86
C ILE A 5 -9.20 -9.50 19.19
N GLY A 6 -9.51 -8.21 19.31
CA GLY A 6 -9.26 -7.42 20.51
C GLY A 6 -10.02 -7.95 21.73
N SER A 7 -11.32 -8.24 21.61
CA SER A 7 -12.10 -8.79 22.72
C SER A 7 -11.63 -10.18 23.14
N GLY A 8 -11.27 -11.05 22.19
CA GLY A 8 -10.78 -12.40 22.48
C GLY A 8 -9.42 -12.39 23.19
N VAL A 9 -8.47 -11.60 22.69
CA VAL A 9 -7.14 -11.44 23.31
C VAL A 9 -7.26 -10.80 24.68
N MET A 10 -8.09 -9.77 24.84
CA MET A 10 -8.32 -9.10 26.12
C MET A 10 -8.93 -10.06 27.14
N ALA A 11 -9.93 -10.86 26.74
CA ALA A 11 -10.53 -11.86 27.63
C ALA A 11 -9.53 -12.94 28.04
N ALA A 12 -8.78 -13.50 27.08
CA ALA A 12 -7.78 -14.54 27.34
C ALA A 12 -6.65 -14.03 28.26
N TYR A 13 -6.12 -12.85 27.98
CA TYR A 13 -5.05 -12.25 28.78
C TYR A 13 -5.56 -11.83 30.16
N GLY A 14 -6.72 -11.17 30.24
CA GLY A 14 -7.34 -10.75 31.49
C GLY A 14 -7.64 -11.93 32.41
N TYR A 15 -8.24 -12.99 31.87
CA TYR A 15 -8.44 -14.25 32.60
C TYR A 15 -7.12 -14.81 33.13
N SER A 16 -6.09 -14.86 32.28
CA SER A 16 -4.78 -15.41 32.67
C SER A 16 -4.11 -14.61 33.78
N VAL A 17 -4.24 -13.28 33.76
CA VAL A 17 -3.76 -12.38 34.81
C VAL A 17 -4.48 -12.64 36.13
N VAL A 18 -5.81 -12.71 36.12
CA VAL A 18 -6.59 -12.98 37.34
C VAL A 18 -6.26 -14.37 37.89
N ALA A 19 -6.15 -15.38 37.03
CA ALA A 19 -5.75 -16.74 37.39
C ALA A 19 -4.34 -16.81 38.01
N THR A 20 -3.42 -15.92 37.60
CA THR A 20 -2.04 -15.87 38.10
C THR A 20 -1.94 -15.12 39.44
N LEU A 21 -2.62 -13.97 39.55
CA LEU A 21 -2.47 -13.07 40.70
C LEU A 21 -3.41 -13.38 41.87
N ALA A 22 -4.60 -13.90 41.58
CA ALA A 22 -5.63 -14.17 42.57
C ALA A 22 -6.30 -15.53 42.32
N PRO A 23 -5.54 -16.64 42.41
CA PRO A 23 -6.08 -17.97 42.16
C PRO A 23 -7.18 -18.39 43.15
N GLN A 24 -7.24 -17.74 44.32
CA GLN A 24 -8.25 -18.01 45.35
C GLN A 24 -9.67 -17.54 44.95
N LEU A 25 -9.80 -16.68 43.93
CA LEU A 25 -11.09 -16.26 43.40
C LEU A 25 -11.78 -17.36 42.58
N PHE A 26 -11.04 -18.38 42.17
CA PHE A 26 -11.57 -19.47 41.37
C PHE A 26 -11.99 -20.66 42.25
N PRO A 27 -13.11 -21.33 41.92
CA PRO A 27 -13.52 -22.52 42.64
C PRO A 27 -12.45 -23.63 42.57
N PRO A 28 -12.33 -24.49 43.60
CA PRO A 28 -11.35 -25.58 43.61
C PRO A 28 -11.48 -26.56 42.44
N SER A 29 -12.66 -26.65 41.83
CA SER A 29 -12.92 -27.47 40.64
C SER A 29 -12.18 -27.02 39.38
N PHE A 30 -11.69 -25.78 39.34
CA PHE A 30 -10.88 -25.25 38.24
C PHE A 30 -9.37 -25.47 38.44
N LEU A 31 -8.97 -26.03 39.58
CA LEU A 31 -7.57 -26.35 39.86
C LEU A 31 -7.24 -27.71 39.26
N GLU A 32 -6.44 -27.71 38.21
CA GLU A 32 -5.79 -28.93 37.72
C GLU A 32 -4.34 -28.95 38.24
N HIS A 33 -3.97 -30.02 38.94
CA HIS A 33 -2.60 -30.20 39.47
C HIS A 33 -2.10 -29.02 40.35
N GLY A 34 -3.01 -28.38 41.09
CA GLY A 34 -2.69 -27.28 42.00
C GLY A 34 -2.47 -25.92 41.31
N ARG A 35 -2.80 -25.79 40.02
CA ARG A 35 -2.69 -24.54 39.26
C ARG A 35 -3.95 -24.32 38.43
N ILE A 36 -4.24 -23.06 38.13
CA ILE A 36 -5.29 -22.69 37.19
C ILE A 36 -4.65 -22.61 35.81
N GLY A 37 -5.26 -23.25 34.80
CA GLY A 37 -4.80 -23.15 33.42
C GLY A 37 -4.78 -21.69 32.95
N VAL A 38 -3.71 -21.28 32.25
CA VAL A 38 -3.53 -19.91 31.72
C VAL A 38 -3.49 -19.95 30.20
N TYR A 39 -3.91 -18.85 29.57
CA TYR A 39 -4.03 -18.71 28.11
C TYR A 39 -3.10 -17.64 27.53
N TYR A 40 -1.98 -17.34 28.22
CA TYR A 40 -0.99 -16.40 27.71
C TYR A 40 -0.45 -16.80 26.33
N GLU A 41 -0.22 -18.09 26.10
CA GLU A 41 0.25 -18.60 24.81
C GLU A 41 -0.77 -18.38 23.68
N ALA A 42 -2.06 -18.59 23.97
CA ALA A 42 -3.11 -18.36 23.00
C ALA A 42 -3.19 -16.86 22.63
N ALA A 43 -3.13 -15.98 23.62
CA ALA A 43 -3.16 -14.53 23.40
C ALA A 43 -1.96 -14.06 22.55
N THR A 44 -0.74 -14.50 22.89
CA THR A 44 0.47 -14.11 22.13
C THR A 44 0.50 -14.70 20.73
N ALA A 45 0.03 -15.95 20.54
CA ALA A 45 -0.07 -16.58 19.22
C ALA A 45 -1.04 -15.82 18.31
N ILE A 46 -2.24 -15.46 18.80
CA ILE A 46 -3.24 -14.72 18.02
C ILE A 46 -2.70 -13.35 17.59
N ILE A 47 -2.09 -12.60 18.53
CA ILE A 47 -1.49 -11.29 18.22
C ILE A 47 -0.40 -11.45 17.16
N SER A 48 0.50 -12.43 17.33
CA SER A 48 1.64 -12.65 16.44
C SER A 48 1.19 -12.97 15.01
N LEU A 49 0.24 -13.89 14.86
CA LEU A 49 -0.29 -14.27 13.54
C LEU A 49 -1.07 -13.12 12.88
N THR A 50 -1.81 -12.33 13.66
CA THR A 50 -2.53 -11.15 13.14
C THR A 50 -1.54 -10.11 12.61
N LEU A 51 -0.52 -9.76 13.39
CA LEU A 51 0.52 -8.82 12.99
C LEU A 51 1.29 -9.32 11.76
N LEU A 52 1.62 -10.61 11.73
CA LEU A 52 2.26 -11.22 10.56
C LEU A 52 1.39 -11.08 9.31
N GLY A 53 0.09 -11.36 9.42
CA GLY A 53 -0.86 -11.17 8.32
C GLY A 53 -0.86 -9.73 7.79
N GLN A 54 -0.86 -8.74 8.69
CA GLN A 54 -0.79 -7.33 8.29
C GLN A 54 0.52 -6.98 7.59
N ILE A 55 1.65 -7.49 8.08
CA ILE A 55 2.95 -7.24 7.46
C ILE A 55 2.96 -7.81 6.04
N LEU A 56 2.45 -9.03 5.85
CA LEU A 56 2.35 -9.66 4.53
C LEU A 56 1.42 -8.87 3.59
N GLU A 57 0.28 -8.40 4.10
CA GLU A 57 -0.67 -7.57 3.35
C GLU A 57 -0.03 -6.25 2.90
N LEU A 58 0.62 -5.54 3.83
CA LEU A 58 1.32 -4.28 3.55
C LEU A 58 2.47 -4.48 2.56
N LYS A 59 3.21 -5.59 2.67
CA LYS A 59 4.29 -5.94 1.73
C LYS A 59 3.74 -6.17 0.33
N ALA A 60 2.65 -6.89 0.18
CA ALA A 60 2.02 -7.12 -1.13
C ALA A 60 1.47 -5.82 -1.74
N ARG A 61 0.83 -4.98 -0.92
CA ARG A 61 0.26 -3.70 -1.37
C ARG A 61 1.32 -2.68 -1.80
N SER A 62 2.48 -2.67 -1.13
CA SER A 62 3.58 -1.77 -1.49
C SER A 62 4.24 -2.15 -2.82
N GLN A 63 4.42 -3.44 -3.10
CA GLN A 63 5.00 -3.92 -4.36
C GLN A 63 4.14 -3.54 -5.58
N THR A 64 2.82 -3.74 -5.49
CA THR A 64 1.88 -3.36 -6.57
C THR A 64 1.87 -1.85 -6.80
N SER A 65 1.86 -1.06 -5.72
CA SER A 65 1.90 0.40 -5.80
C SER A 65 3.19 0.92 -6.45
N ALA A 66 4.34 0.30 -6.17
CA ALA A 66 5.62 0.66 -6.75
C ALA A 66 5.66 0.44 -8.27
N ALA A 67 5.09 -0.67 -8.75
CA ALA A 67 4.99 -0.96 -10.19
C ALA A 67 4.05 0.01 -10.92
N ILE A 68 2.93 0.41 -10.31
CA ILE A 68 2.05 1.43 -10.90
C ILE A 68 2.77 2.78 -10.96
N LYS A 69 3.51 3.14 -9.90
CA LYS A 69 4.26 4.40 -9.85
C LYS A 69 5.38 4.45 -10.88
N SER A 70 6.06 3.33 -11.17
CA SER A 70 7.09 3.29 -12.22
C SER A 70 6.50 3.47 -13.62
N LEU A 71 5.30 2.92 -13.89
CA LEU A 71 4.58 3.16 -15.14
C LEU A 71 4.16 4.63 -15.30
N LEU A 72 3.67 5.26 -14.23
CA LEU A 72 3.33 6.69 -14.24
C LEU A 72 4.57 7.58 -14.41
N GLY A 73 5.74 7.14 -13.92
CA GLY A 73 7.00 7.86 -14.05
C GLY A 73 7.59 7.88 -15.47
N LEU A 74 7.14 6.98 -16.37
CA LEU A 74 7.58 6.94 -17.76
C LEU A 74 6.91 7.99 -18.66
N ALA A 75 5.86 8.66 -18.18
CA ALA A 75 5.25 9.77 -18.90
C ALA A 75 6.20 10.99 -18.88
N PRO A 76 6.54 11.58 -20.05
CA PRO A 76 7.32 12.81 -20.09
C PRO A 76 6.58 13.92 -19.34
N LYS A 77 7.31 14.84 -18.71
CA LYS A 77 6.72 15.98 -17.97
C LYS A 77 6.75 17.29 -18.77
N THR A 78 7.64 17.36 -19.75
CA THR A 78 7.88 18.51 -20.61
C THR A 78 7.70 18.11 -22.07
N ALA A 79 7.32 19.07 -22.90
CA ALA A 79 7.23 18.95 -24.33
C ALA A 79 7.95 20.13 -24.96
N ARG A 80 8.66 19.89 -26.07
CA ARG A 80 9.37 20.95 -26.77
C ARG A 80 8.46 21.56 -27.83
N ARG A 81 8.04 22.81 -27.63
CA ARG A 81 7.21 23.57 -28.58
C ARG A 81 8.08 24.37 -29.54
N ILE A 82 7.62 24.44 -30.79
CA ILE A 82 8.18 25.28 -31.84
C ILE A 82 7.26 26.49 -32.01
N SER A 83 7.77 27.69 -31.75
CA SER A 83 7.06 28.95 -31.99
C SER A 83 6.97 29.27 -33.48
N ALA A 84 6.08 30.19 -33.87
CA ALA A 84 5.92 30.61 -35.28
C ALA A 84 7.23 31.12 -35.91
N ASP A 85 8.14 31.62 -35.07
CA ASP A 85 9.43 32.20 -35.43
C ASP A 85 10.54 31.13 -35.60
N GLY A 86 10.20 29.84 -35.40
CA GLY A 86 11.13 28.71 -35.48
C GLY A 86 11.96 28.45 -34.21
N ALA A 87 11.78 29.26 -33.15
CA ALA A 87 12.42 29.05 -31.86
C ALA A 87 11.85 27.80 -31.14
N GLU A 88 12.74 27.04 -30.49
CA GLU A 88 12.39 25.86 -29.68
C GLU A 88 12.39 26.21 -28.20
N GLU A 89 11.31 25.89 -27.48
CA GLU A 89 11.21 26.05 -26.03
C GLU A 89 10.68 24.77 -25.36
N ASP A 90 11.23 24.40 -24.20
CA ASP A 90 10.71 23.30 -23.39
C ASP A 90 9.60 23.83 -22.47
N VAL A 91 8.36 23.45 -22.74
CA VAL A 91 7.18 23.83 -21.97
C VAL A 91 6.63 22.63 -21.17
N PRO A 92 6.07 22.85 -19.97
CA PRO A 92 5.31 21.81 -19.28
C PRO A 92 4.16 21.29 -20.16
N LEU A 93 3.86 19.99 -20.09
CA LEU A 93 2.73 19.41 -20.83
C LEU A 93 1.38 20.09 -20.55
N SER A 94 1.23 20.71 -19.37
CA SER A 94 0.04 21.49 -19.01
C SER A 94 -0.15 22.76 -19.83
N HIS A 95 0.91 23.28 -20.47
CA HIS A 95 0.86 24.48 -21.30
C HIS A 95 0.81 24.16 -22.81
N VAL A 96 0.76 22.87 -23.16
CA VAL A 96 0.61 22.41 -24.55
C VAL A 96 -0.86 22.46 -24.94
N HIS A 97 -1.17 23.20 -26.00
CA HIS A 97 -2.53 23.35 -26.51
C HIS A 97 -2.72 22.59 -27.82
N ILE A 98 -3.98 22.25 -28.13
CA ILE A 98 -4.35 21.63 -29.40
C ILE A 98 -4.03 22.60 -30.54
N GLY A 99 -3.05 22.26 -31.37
CA GLY A 99 -2.58 23.09 -32.48
C GLY A 99 -1.06 23.31 -32.47
N ASP A 100 -0.44 23.22 -31.31
CA ASP A 100 1.00 23.45 -31.13
C ASP A 100 1.86 22.49 -31.96
N ALA A 101 2.94 23.02 -32.56
CA ALA A 101 3.96 22.22 -33.22
C ALA A 101 4.99 21.78 -32.17
N LEU A 102 5.10 20.48 -31.93
CA LEU A 102 6.07 19.92 -31.00
C LEU A 102 7.18 19.20 -31.76
N ARG A 103 8.43 19.38 -31.32
CA ARG A 103 9.58 18.63 -31.84
C ARG A 103 9.86 17.45 -30.93
N VAL A 104 10.05 16.27 -31.54
CA VAL A 104 10.43 15.04 -30.84
C VAL A 104 11.71 14.52 -31.49
N ARG A 105 12.78 14.35 -30.72
CA ARG A 105 14.03 13.75 -31.19
C ARG A 105 13.95 12.22 -31.15
N PRO A 106 14.67 11.50 -32.03
CA PRO A 106 14.78 10.05 -31.93
C PRO A 106 15.32 9.65 -30.54
N GLY A 107 14.57 8.85 -29.80
CA GLY A 107 14.88 8.45 -28.41
C GLY A 107 14.10 9.20 -27.32
N GLU A 108 13.41 10.30 -27.65
CA GLU A 108 12.50 10.96 -26.72
C GLU A 108 11.14 10.25 -26.70
N ASN A 109 10.56 10.12 -25.50
CA ASN A 109 9.29 9.44 -25.29
C ASN A 109 8.14 10.32 -25.79
N ALA A 110 7.87 10.30 -27.10
CA ALA A 110 6.62 10.85 -27.62
C ALA A 110 5.50 9.91 -27.18
N GLY A 111 4.71 10.34 -26.20
CA GLY A 111 3.42 9.71 -25.92
C GLY A 111 2.58 9.56 -27.21
N ARG A 112 1.49 8.80 -27.13
CA ARG A 112 0.61 8.41 -28.25
C ARG A 112 0.06 9.56 -29.13
N TRP A 113 0.41 10.81 -28.83
CA TRP A 113 0.20 12.05 -29.60
C TRP A 113 0.69 12.03 -31.06
N CYS A 114 1.79 11.36 -31.38
CA CYS A 114 2.37 11.45 -32.73
C CYS A 114 1.60 10.62 -33.80
N ARG A 115 0.70 9.72 -33.39
CA ARG A 115 0.06 8.77 -34.32
C ARG A 115 -1.07 9.37 -35.16
N ASP A 116 -1.67 10.48 -34.73
CA ASP A 116 -2.91 10.99 -35.35
C ASP A 116 -2.64 11.88 -36.58
N ARG A 117 -1.56 12.67 -36.58
CA ARG A 117 -1.25 13.58 -37.71
C ARG A 117 -0.76 12.87 -38.97
N ARG A 118 -0.17 11.67 -38.90
CA ARG A 118 0.25 10.94 -40.12
C ARG A 118 -0.91 10.41 -40.95
N ARG A 119 -2.12 10.29 -40.39
CA ARG A 119 -3.30 9.80 -41.12
C ARG A 119 -4.04 10.90 -41.88
N LYS A 120 -3.80 12.18 -41.58
CA LYS A 120 -4.47 13.34 -42.19
C LYS A 120 -3.68 14.01 -43.33
N ARG A 121 -2.51 13.47 -43.68
CA ARG A 121 -1.61 14.00 -44.72
C ARG A 121 -1.35 13.03 -45.89
N ARG A 122 -2.13 11.95 -45.97
CA ARG A 122 -2.23 11.08 -47.15
C ARG A 122 -3.62 11.20 -47.73
#